data_AF-A0A1B6VYP1-F1
#
_entry.id   AF-A0A1B6VYP1-F1
#
_cell.length_a   1.000
_cell.length_b   1.000
_cell.length_c   1.000
_cell.angle_alpha   90.00
_cell.angle_beta   90.00
_cell.angle_gamma   90.00
#
_symmetry.space_group_name_H-M   'P 1'
#
loop_
_entity.id
_entity.type
_entity.pdbx_description
1 polymer ?
#
loop_
_entity_poly.entity_id
_entity_poly.type
_entity_poly.pdbx_seq_one_letter_code
_entity_poly.pdbx_strand_id
1 'polypeptide(L)'
;MNYAAQLAALAAAQTETIARHRLDNGETVWLRKAAPRQAAWRYSLLNGLAKVCRLGVLTPVPNPGGEAGIAIEAGRLRELAEAGIPAPKLLAVQENALLMSHVGEQTLLIAIEKQTEAGSLEGWLQGLRAIEAVHRQNQFLSQAFARNMVLTKTGGIGFIDFEDNPATVLSLQQCQSRDWLCYLQSTADILLRGGLLDQAAEHCKACLQRQNPAIIRTLCRSVRPILWMRRIQSERWGCDTLRLAALADLFYRMGEI
;
A
#
# COMPACT_ATOMS: atom_id res chain seq x y z
N MET A 1 -5.76 -6.27 -31.04
CA MET A 1 -4.55 -6.93 -30.48
C MET A 1 -5.00 -8.05 -29.57
N ASN A 2 -4.41 -9.24 -29.66
CA ASN A 2 -4.84 -10.38 -28.85
C ASN A 2 -3.96 -10.48 -27.59
N TYR A 3 -4.36 -9.79 -26.52
CA TYR A 3 -3.62 -9.82 -25.24
C TYR A 3 -3.58 -11.22 -24.61
N ALA A 4 -4.57 -12.08 -24.86
CA ALA A 4 -4.58 -13.44 -24.35
C ALA A 4 -3.47 -14.29 -25.00
N ALA A 5 -3.27 -14.18 -26.32
CA ALA A 5 -2.19 -14.87 -27.02
C ALA A 5 -0.81 -14.38 -26.55
N GLN A 6 -0.66 -13.07 -26.31
CA GLN A 6 0.59 -12.51 -25.80
C GLN A 6 0.88 -12.93 -24.37
N LEU A 7 -0.14 -12.93 -23.50
CA LEU A 7 -0.01 -13.42 -22.13
C LEU A 7 0.48 -14.87 -22.13
N ALA A 8 -0.11 -15.76 -22.95
CA ALA A 8 0.32 -17.14 -23.04
C ALA A 8 1.78 -17.28 -23.48
N ALA A 9 2.19 -16.55 -24.53
CA ALA A 9 3.56 -16.57 -25.03
C ALA A 9 4.58 -16.04 -24.01
N LEU A 10 4.31 -14.89 -23.41
CA LEU A 10 5.19 -14.27 -22.42
C LEU A 10 5.26 -15.07 -21.12
N ALA A 11 4.14 -15.65 -20.66
CA ALA A 11 4.10 -16.46 -19.45
C ALA A 11 4.90 -17.76 -19.60
N ALA A 12 4.96 -18.34 -20.82
CA ALA A 12 5.79 -19.50 -21.12
C ALA A 12 7.29 -19.18 -21.10
N ALA A 13 7.68 -17.99 -21.55
CA ALA A 13 9.09 -17.56 -21.61
C ALA A 13 9.62 -17.01 -20.27
N GLN A 14 8.77 -16.33 -19.49
CA GLN A 14 9.17 -15.67 -18.25
C GLN A 14 9.40 -16.65 -17.10
N THR A 15 10.54 -16.52 -16.42
CA THR A 15 10.85 -17.26 -15.18
C THR A 15 10.41 -16.52 -13.93
N GLU A 16 10.56 -15.20 -13.91
CA GLU A 16 10.26 -14.34 -12.75
C GLU A 16 8.76 -14.28 -12.41
N THR A 17 8.44 -14.01 -11.15
CA THR A 17 7.05 -13.82 -10.70
C THR A 17 6.41 -12.58 -11.31
N ILE A 18 7.17 -11.51 -11.51
CA ILE A 18 6.69 -10.28 -12.15
C ILE A 18 7.77 -9.69 -13.05
N ALA A 19 7.42 -9.31 -14.27
CA ALA A 19 8.36 -8.65 -15.17
C ALA A 19 7.68 -7.64 -16.10
N ARG A 20 8.46 -6.62 -16.49
CA ARG A 20 8.10 -5.59 -17.45
C ARG A 20 8.39 -6.10 -18.86
N HIS A 21 7.43 -5.95 -19.76
CA HIS A 21 7.56 -6.29 -21.18
C HIS A 21 7.19 -5.09 -22.04
N ARG A 22 7.80 -5.00 -23.23
CA ARG A 22 7.40 -4.07 -24.28
C ARG A 22 6.81 -4.88 -25.43
N LEU A 23 5.57 -4.55 -25.78
CA LEU A 23 4.84 -5.23 -26.85
C LEU A 23 5.19 -4.60 -28.22
N ASP A 24 4.90 -5.31 -29.30
CA ASP A 24 5.24 -4.89 -30.67
C ASP A 24 4.61 -3.54 -31.07
N ASN A 25 3.47 -3.18 -30.48
CA ASN A 25 2.81 -1.89 -30.66
C ASN A 25 3.45 -0.75 -29.85
N GLY A 26 4.52 -1.02 -29.11
CA GLY A 26 5.22 -0.08 -28.26
C GLY A 26 4.66 0.06 -26.84
N GLU A 27 3.54 -0.59 -26.50
CA GLU A 27 2.97 -0.56 -25.15
C GLU A 27 3.88 -1.24 -24.14
N THR A 28 4.00 -0.64 -22.95
CA THR A 28 4.64 -1.28 -21.80
C THR A 28 3.58 -1.97 -20.96
N VAL A 29 3.81 -3.25 -20.67
CA VAL A 29 2.93 -4.07 -19.84
C VAL A 29 3.72 -4.78 -18.77
N TRP A 30 3.02 -5.22 -17.73
CA TRP A 30 3.56 -6.06 -16.68
C TRP A 30 2.87 -7.42 -16.74
N LEU A 31 3.66 -8.48 -16.71
CA LEU A 31 3.17 -9.83 -16.57
C LEU A 31 3.49 -10.32 -15.16
N ARG A 32 2.45 -10.75 -14.44
CA ARG A 32 2.60 -11.40 -13.16
C ARG A 32 2.18 -12.86 -13.25
N LYS A 33 3.04 -13.77 -12.79
CA LYS A 33 2.81 -15.20 -12.65
C LYS A 33 2.42 -15.52 -11.22
N ALA A 34 1.69 -16.62 -11.06
CA ALA A 34 1.34 -17.18 -9.77
C ALA A 34 2.61 -17.44 -8.93
N ALA A 35 2.72 -16.76 -7.80
CA ALA A 35 3.78 -17.01 -6.84
C ALA A 35 3.60 -18.38 -6.17
N PRO A 36 4.68 -19.04 -5.68
CA PRO A 36 4.55 -20.25 -4.90
C PRO A 36 3.57 -20.07 -3.74
N ARG A 37 2.75 -21.10 -3.45
CA ARG A 37 1.80 -21.08 -2.33
C ARG A 37 2.56 -20.83 -1.03
N GLN A 38 2.14 -19.81 -0.27
CA GLN A 38 2.71 -19.55 1.05
C GLN A 38 2.05 -20.46 2.09
N ALA A 39 2.83 -21.05 2.98
CA ALA A 39 2.33 -22.01 3.94
C ALA A 39 1.39 -21.35 4.98
N ALA A 40 0.15 -21.83 5.07
CA ALA A 40 -0.92 -21.27 5.89
C ALA A 40 -0.56 -21.08 7.39
N TRP A 41 0.35 -21.88 7.92
CA TRP A 41 0.77 -21.82 9.33
C TRP A 41 1.50 -20.52 9.70
N ARG A 42 2.16 -19.84 8.74
CA ARG A 42 2.82 -18.54 8.97
C ARG A 42 1.81 -17.45 9.32
N TYR A 43 0.61 -17.49 8.73
CA TYR A 43 -0.49 -16.58 9.04
C TYR A 43 -1.14 -16.89 10.40
N SER A 44 -1.16 -18.16 10.82
CA SER A 44 -1.68 -18.55 12.14
C SER A 44 -0.83 -18.06 13.31
N LEU A 45 0.50 -18.00 13.15
CA LEU A 45 1.42 -17.47 14.17
C LEU A 45 1.25 -15.95 14.36
N LEU A 46 1.13 -15.21 13.26
CA LEU A 46 0.87 -13.77 13.24
C LEU A 46 -0.53 -13.43 13.78
N ASN A 47 -1.53 -14.28 13.54
CA ASN A 47 -2.87 -14.16 14.12
C ASN A 47 -2.89 -14.25 15.65
N GLY A 48 -2.00 -15.08 16.23
CA GLY A 48 -1.84 -15.18 17.68
C GLY A 48 -1.35 -13.87 18.30
N LEU A 49 -0.31 -13.27 17.72
CA LEU A 49 0.25 -11.98 18.17
C LEU A 49 -0.71 -10.79 17.92
N ALA A 50 -1.41 -10.77 16.79
CA ALA A 50 -2.40 -9.72 16.46
C ALA A 50 -3.60 -9.72 17.43
N LYS A 51 -4.05 -10.91 17.87
CA LYS A 51 -5.12 -11.06 18.89
C LYS A 51 -4.67 -10.61 20.28
N VAL A 52 -3.45 -10.93 20.69
CA VAL A 52 -2.91 -10.55 22.00
C VAL A 52 -2.75 -9.03 22.13
N CYS A 53 -2.39 -8.33 21.05
CA CYS A 53 -2.23 -6.88 21.06
C CYS A 53 -3.52 -6.09 20.78
N ARG A 54 -4.68 -6.74 20.57
CA ARG A 54 -5.94 -6.10 20.10
C ARG A 54 -5.77 -5.26 18.81
N LEU A 55 -4.82 -5.66 17.97
CA LEU A 55 -4.44 -5.00 16.72
C LEU A 55 -5.19 -5.64 15.54
N GLY A 56 -6.52 -5.57 15.54
CA GLY A 56 -7.36 -6.19 14.49
C GLY A 56 -7.01 -5.74 13.06
N VAL A 57 -6.39 -4.57 12.92
CA VAL A 57 -5.87 -4.03 11.65
C VAL A 57 -4.66 -4.80 11.15
N LEU A 58 -3.85 -5.38 12.04
CA LEU A 58 -2.68 -6.19 11.69
C LEU A 58 -3.01 -7.68 11.55
N THR A 59 -4.31 -8.03 11.50
CA THR A 59 -4.71 -9.42 11.19
C THR A 59 -4.02 -9.81 9.88
N PRO A 60 -3.19 -10.87 9.88
CA PRO A 60 -2.58 -11.37 8.67
C PRO A 60 -3.67 -11.69 7.65
N VAL A 61 -3.61 -10.99 6.51
CA VAL A 61 -4.53 -11.23 5.40
C VAL A 61 -4.08 -12.52 4.73
N PRO A 62 -4.97 -13.50 4.52
CA PRO A 62 -4.62 -14.70 3.77
C PRO A 62 -4.14 -14.30 2.37
N ASN A 63 -2.87 -14.60 2.04
CA ASN A 63 -2.38 -14.59 0.67
C ASN A 63 -2.12 -16.06 0.28
N PRO A 64 -3.10 -16.74 -0.34
CA PRO A 64 -2.98 -18.16 -0.67
C PRO A 64 -1.86 -18.44 -1.68
N GLY A 65 -1.36 -17.40 -2.38
CA GLY A 65 -0.47 -17.56 -3.53
C GLY A 65 -1.12 -18.40 -4.63
N GLY A 66 -0.32 -18.85 -5.58
CA GLY A 66 -0.80 -19.66 -6.69
C GLY A 66 -1.84 -18.94 -7.56
N GLU A 67 -2.70 -19.74 -8.18
CA GLU A 67 -3.82 -19.28 -9.03
C GLU A 67 -4.84 -18.46 -8.24
N ALA A 68 -5.05 -18.78 -6.96
CA ALA A 68 -5.93 -18.02 -6.08
C ALA A 68 -5.41 -16.59 -5.86
N GLY A 69 -4.09 -16.38 -5.78
CA GLY A 69 -3.48 -15.06 -5.73
C GLY A 69 -3.73 -14.25 -7.01
N ILE A 70 -3.58 -14.89 -8.18
CA ILE A 70 -3.88 -14.28 -9.48
C ILE A 70 -5.35 -13.89 -9.59
N ALA A 71 -6.26 -14.76 -9.13
CA ALA A 71 -7.70 -14.48 -9.12
C ALA A 71 -8.05 -13.30 -8.19
N ILE A 72 -7.42 -13.22 -7.01
CA ILE A 72 -7.60 -12.11 -6.06
C ILE A 72 -7.16 -10.80 -6.70
N GLU A 73 -5.95 -10.73 -7.25
CA GLU A 73 -5.44 -9.50 -7.86
C GLU A 73 -6.26 -9.07 -9.08
N ALA A 74 -6.65 -10.03 -9.94
CA ALA A 74 -7.55 -9.76 -11.05
C ALA A 74 -8.91 -9.21 -10.58
N GLY A 75 -9.46 -9.73 -9.47
CA GLY A 75 -10.68 -9.21 -8.86
C GLY A 75 -10.52 -7.78 -8.36
N ARG A 76 -9.47 -7.51 -7.58
CA ARG A 76 -9.17 -6.17 -7.03
C ARG A 76 -8.94 -5.14 -8.14
N LEU A 77 -8.22 -5.50 -9.21
CA LEU A 77 -8.01 -4.59 -10.34
C LEU A 77 -9.32 -4.25 -11.06
N ARG A 78 -10.26 -5.20 -11.18
CA ARG A 78 -11.59 -4.91 -11.75
C ARG A 78 -12.40 -3.99 -10.85
N GLU A 79 -12.48 -4.28 -9.55
CA GLU A 79 -13.22 -3.45 -8.58
C GLU A 79 -12.70 -2.00 -8.55
N LEU A 80 -11.38 -1.83 -8.58
CA LEU A 80 -10.76 -0.50 -8.61
C LEU A 80 -10.99 0.22 -9.94
N ALA A 81 -10.95 -0.50 -11.06
CA ALA A 81 -11.26 0.08 -12.37
C ALA A 81 -12.72 0.54 -12.47
N GLU A 82 -13.67 -0.25 -11.95
CA GLU A 82 -15.10 0.10 -11.88
C GLU A 82 -15.33 1.34 -11.00
N ALA A 83 -14.56 1.47 -9.91
CA ALA A 83 -14.56 2.65 -9.06
C ALA A 83 -13.71 3.81 -9.61
N GLY A 84 -13.18 3.73 -10.83
CA GLY A 84 -12.38 4.79 -11.44
C GLY A 84 -11.07 5.12 -10.68
N ILE A 85 -10.59 4.20 -9.84
CA ILE A 85 -9.34 4.36 -9.11
C ILE A 85 -8.16 4.11 -10.07
N PRO A 86 -7.16 5.01 -10.15
CA PRO A 86 -6.02 4.82 -11.03
C PRO A 86 -5.16 3.62 -10.59
N ALA A 87 -5.30 2.50 -11.29
CA ALA A 87 -4.59 1.25 -11.08
C ALA A 87 -4.20 0.62 -12.44
N PRO A 88 -3.33 -0.41 -12.48
CA PRO A 88 -3.05 -1.14 -13.71
C PRO A 88 -4.34 -1.68 -14.35
N LYS A 89 -4.56 -1.38 -15.62
CA LYS A 89 -5.67 -1.97 -16.37
C LYS A 89 -5.38 -3.44 -16.59
N LEU A 90 -6.34 -4.29 -16.25
CA LEU A 90 -6.27 -5.71 -16.53
C LEU A 90 -6.48 -5.95 -18.03
N LEU A 91 -5.44 -6.41 -18.73
CA LEU A 91 -5.45 -6.60 -20.19
C LEU A 91 -5.83 -8.03 -20.57
N ALA A 92 -5.33 -9.02 -19.82
CA ALA A 92 -5.66 -10.42 -19.98
C ALA A 92 -5.43 -11.17 -18.66
N VAL A 93 -6.15 -12.28 -18.47
CA VAL A 93 -6.00 -13.18 -17.34
C VAL A 93 -6.02 -14.61 -17.85
N GLN A 94 -5.15 -15.44 -17.30
CA GLN A 94 -5.22 -16.89 -17.38
C GLN A 94 -5.08 -17.46 -15.95
N GLU A 95 -5.23 -18.77 -15.80
CA GLU A 95 -5.29 -19.43 -14.49
C GLU A 95 -4.10 -19.09 -13.57
N ASN A 96 -2.89 -19.07 -14.11
CA ASN A 96 -1.65 -18.88 -13.36
C ASN A 96 -0.90 -17.58 -13.68
N ALA A 97 -1.50 -16.65 -14.44
CA ALA A 97 -0.85 -15.39 -14.78
C ALA A 97 -1.86 -14.32 -15.20
N LEU A 98 -1.46 -13.06 -15.06
CA LEU A 98 -2.22 -11.91 -15.57
C LEU A 98 -1.30 -10.92 -16.27
N LEU A 99 -1.87 -10.20 -17.23
CA LEU A 99 -1.23 -9.13 -17.97
C LEU A 99 -1.91 -7.82 -17.62
N MET A 100 -1.13 -6.82 -17.23
CA MET A 100 -1.66 -5.51 -16.83
C MET A 100 -0.90 -4.35 -17.48
N SER A 101 -1.56 -3.21 -17.65
CA SER A 101 -0.93 -2.02 -18.22
C SER A 101 0.11 -1.40 -17.26
N HIS A 102 1.14 -0.79 -17.82
CA HIS A 102 2.03 0.08 -17.04
C HIS A 102 1.32 1.38 -16.59
N VAL A 103 1.53 1.80 -15.34
CA VAL A 103 0.86 2.97 -14.74
C VAL A 103 1.77 4.20 -14.69
N GLY A 104 3.01 4.04 -14.23
CA GLY A 104 3.97 5.12 -14.04
C GLY A 104 5.37 4.59 -13.75
N GLU A 105 6.38 5.42 -14.01
CA GLU A 105 7.79 5.03 -13.92
C GLU A 105 8.38 5.29 -12.52
N GLN A 106 7.98 6.40 -11.88
CA GLN A 106 8.54 6.81 -10.60
C GLN A 106 7.57 6.51 -9.46
N THR A 107 8.05 5.84 -8.42
CA THR A 107 7.28 5.63 -7.19
C THR A 107 7.17 6.92 -6.39
N LEU A 108 6.07 7.06 -5.65
CA LEU A 108 5.85 8.20 -4.79
C LEU A 108 6.88 8.25 -3.65
N LEU A 109 7.39 7.10 -3.21
CA LEU A 109 8.47 7.03 -2.22
C LEU A 109 9.70 7.84 -2.65
N ILE A 110 10.20 7.62 -3.86
CA ILE A 110 11.38 8.34 -4.38
C ILE A 110 11.08 9.84 -4.49
N ALA A 111 9.86 10.21 -4.91
CA ALA A 111 9.46 11.60 -4.98
C ALA A 111 9.42 12.26 -3.59
N ILE A 112 8.89 11.56 -2.58
CA ILE A 112 8.84 12.03 -1.19
C ILE A 112 10.25 12.20 -0.63
N GLU A 113 11.16 11.25 -0.85
CA GLU A 113 12.56 11.34 -0.40
C GLU A 113 13.22 12.62 -0.96
N LYS A 114 13.19 12.79 -2.29
CA LYS A 114 13.79 13.94 -2.97
C LYS A 114 13.17 15.28 -2.53
N GLN A 115 11.86 15.34 -2.37
CA GLN A 115 11.17 16.57 -1.96
C GLN A 115 11.43 16.90 -0.49
N THR A 116 11.51 15.89 0.36
CA THR A 116 11.82 16.06 1.78
C THR A 116 13.24 16.60 1.97
N GLU A 117 14.21 16.12 1.20
CA GLU A 117 15.56 16.70 1.14
C GLU A 117 15.57 18.18 0.75
N ALA A 118 14.62 18.58 -0.10
CA ALA A 118 14.41 19.97 -0.51
C ALA A 118 13.48 20.77 0.45
N GLY A 119 13.09 20.20 1.60
CA GLY A 119 12.22 20.86 2.58
C GLY A 119 10.74 20.94 2.17
N SER A 120 10.29 20.12 1.22
CA SER A 120 8.92 20.11 0.69
C SER A 120 8.15 18.85 1.08
N LEU A 121 6.87 19.02 1.41
CA LEU A 121 5.91 17.95 1.70
C LEU A 121 5.01 17.59 0.51
N GLU A 122 5.22 18.17 -0.66
CA GLU A 122 4.24 18.16 -1.76
C GLU A 122 3.79 16.73 -2.17
N GLY A 123 4.72 15.84 -2.46
CA GLY A 123 4.42 14.46 -2.85
C GLY A 123 3.86 13.64 -1.69
N TRP A 124 4.25 13.95 -0.45
CA TRP A 124 3.64 13.31 0.72
C TRP A 124 2.17 13.74 0.87
N LEU A 125 1.87 15.03 0.70
CA LEU A 125 0.50 15.53 0.67
C LEU A 125 -0.30 14.99 -0.51
N GLN A 126 0.35 14.74 -1.65
CA GLN A 126 -0.29 14.14 -2.82
C GLN A 126 -0.74 12.71 -2.53
N GLY A 127 0.10 11.90 -1.87
CA GLY A 127 -0.26 10.55 -1.45
C GLY A 127 -1.38 10.52 -0.41
N LEU A 128 -1.30 11.39 0.60
CA LEU A 128 -2.34 11.55 1.62
C LEU A 128 -3.72 11.84 0.99
N ARG A 129 -3.77 12.79 0.04
CA ARG A 129 -5.01 13.15 -0.69
C ARG A 129 -5.49 12.01 -1.60
N ALA A 130 -4.58 11.26 -2.22
CA ALA A 130 -4.95 10.14 -3.07
C ALA A 130 -5.63 9.03 -2.27
N ILE A 131 -5.14 8.71 -1.07
CA ILE A 131 -5.78 7.73 -0.16
C ILE A 131 -7.15 8.23 0.29
N GLU A 132 -7.27 9.49 0.69
CA GLU A 132 -8.56 10.11 1.04
C GLU A 132 -9.57 10.00 -0.11
N ALA A 133 -9.14 10.22 -1.36
CA ALA A 133 -10.00 10.11 -2.54
C ALA A 133 -10.46 8.68 -2.82
N VAL A 134 -9.61 7.67 -2.58
CA VAL A 134 -9.99 6.25 -2.66
C VAL A 134 -11.04 5.93 -1.59
N HIS A 135 -10.81 6.37 -0.35
CA HIS A 135 -11.69 6.05 0.76
C HIS A 135 -13.08 6.68 0.64
N ARG A 136 -13.18 7.88 0.04
CA ARG A 136 -14.45 8.54 -0.30
C ARG A 136 -15.31 7.74 -1.27
N GLN A 137 -14.70 6.86 -2.08
CA GLN A 137 -15.41 5.99 -3.01
C GLN A 137 -15.74 4.63 -2.40
N ASN A 138 -15.68 4.51 -1.07
CA ASN A 138 -15.85 3.26 -0.32
C ASN A 138 -14.89 2.14 -0.77
N GLN A 139 -13.72 2.52 -1.29
CA GLN A 139 -12.64 1.60 -1.68
C GLN A 139 -11.51 1.60 -0.64
N PHE A 140 -10.59 0.64 -0.79
CA PHE A 140 -9.35 0.48 -0.02
C PHE A 140 -8.24 -0.07 -0.94
N LEU A 141 -6.99 -0.09 -0.49
CA LEU A 141 -5.83 -0.47 -1.31
C LEU A 141 -5.07 -1.69 -0.80
N SER A 142 -5.23 -2.04 0.48
CA SER A 142 -4.54 -3.13 1.21
C SER A 142 -3.07 -2.83 1.50
N GLN A 143 -2.32 -2.40 0.49
CA GLN A 143 -0.87 -2.12 0.54
C GLN A 143 -0.56 -0.68 0.14
N ALA A 144 -1.20 0.30 0.77
CA ALA A 144 -0.98 1.73 0.51
C ALA A 144 0.38 2.27 0.99
N PHE A 145 1.46 1.52 0.82
CA PHE A 145 2.82 2.00 1.05
C PHE A 145 3.23 2.96 -0.06
N ALA A 146 4.03 3.98 0.25
CA ALA A 146 4.48 4.95 -0.77
C ALA A 146 5.27 4.32 -1.94
N ARG A 147 5.89 3.14 -1.73
CA ARG A 147 6.55 2.37 -2.80
C ARG A 147 5.57 1.75 -3.81
N ASN A 148 4.33 1.49 -3.38
CA ASN A 148 3.26 0.90 -4.18
C ASN A 148 2.31 1.99 -4.74
N MET A 149 2.75 3.25 -4.65
CA MET A 149 2.10 4.40 -5.26
C MET A 149 3.04 4.95 -6.32
N VAL A 150 2.53 5.32 -7.49
CA VAL A 150 3.33 5.79 -8.63
C VAL A 150 2.80 7.10 -9.17
N LEU A 151 3.70 7.97 -9.62
CA LEU A 151 3.34 9.18 -10.35
C LEU A 151 2.86 8.78 -11.75
N THR A 152 1.60 9.06 -12.04
CA THR A 152 1.01 8.84 -13.37
C THR A 152 1.52 9.89 -14.36
N LYS A 153 1.47 9.58 -15.66
CA LYS A 153 1.83 10.54 -16.73
C LYS A 153 1.00 11.84 -16.70
N THR A 154 -0.20 11.79 -16.14
CA THR A 154 -1.10 12.94 -16.00
C THR A 154 -0.86 13.74 -14.71
N GLY A 155 0.17 13.39 -13.93
CA GLY A 155 0.53 14.08 -12.69
C GLY A 155 -0.31 13.68 -11.46
N GLY A 156 -1.20 12.69 -11.57
CA GLY A 156 -1.93 12.10 -10.44
C GLY A 156 -1.19 10.91 -9.82
N ILE A 157 -1.79 10.29 -8.81
CA ILE A 157 -1.26 9.06 -8.18
C ILE A 157 -1.98 7.83 -8.72
N GLY A 158 -1.20 6.84 -9.12
CA GLY A 158 -1.64 5.49 -9.40
C GLY A 158 -1.21 4.52 -8.31
N PHE A 159 -1.97 3.45 -8.15
CA PHE A 159 -1.74 2.44 -7.12
C PHE A 159 -1.43 1.11 -7.79
N ILE A 160 -0.43 0.40 -7.29
CA ILE A 160 0.01 -0.90 -7.82
C ILE A 160 0.05 -1.93 -6.70
N ASP A 161 0.23 -3.20 -7.07
CA ASP A 161 0.51 -4.30 -6.15
C ASP A 161 -0.66 -4.70 -5.23
N PHE A 162 -1.69 -5.32 -5.83
CA PHE A 162 -2.94 -5.72 -5.16
C PHE A 162 -3.02 -7.24 -4.92
N GLU A 163 -1.99 -7.81 -4.31
CA GLU A 163 -1.89 -9.27 -4.10
C GLU A 163 -2.83 -9.81 -3.02
N ASP A 164 -3.42 -8.95 -2.20
CA ASP A 164 -4.16 -9.29 -1.01
C ASP A 164 -5.54 -8.62 -0.92
N ASN A 165 -6.50 -9.36 -0.35
CA ASN A 165 -7.86 -8.88 -0.13
C ASN A 165 -8.27 -8.99 1.37
N PRO A 166 -7.95 -7.97 2.19
CA PRO A 166 -8.34 -7.90 3.60
C PRO A 166 -9.85 -7.91 3.82
N ALA A 167 -10.67 -7.51 2.84
CA ALA A 167 -12.13 -7.48 3.01
C ALA A 167 -12.77 -8.86 3.21
N THR A 168 -12.01 -9.94 2.97
CA THR A 168 -12.42 -11.31 3.31
C THR A 168 -12.58 -11.53 4.82
N VAL A 169 -11.88 -10.75 5.65
CA VAL A 169 -11.84 -10.91 7.11
C VAL A 169 -11.96 -9.60 7.89
N LEU A 170 -11.89 -8.44 7.22
CA LEU A 170 -11.97 -7.11 7.81
C LEU A 170 -13.15 -6.32 7.24
N SER A 171 -13.72 -5.44 8.07
CA SER A 171 -14.66 -4.42 7.60
C SER A 171 -13.96 -3.38 6.73
N LEU A 172 -14.74 -2.65 5.91
CA LEU A 172 -14.22 -1.55 5.08
C LEU A 172 -13.42 -0.54 5.91
N GLN A 173 -13.93 -0.13 7.08
CA GLN A 173 -13.23 0.85 7.93
C GLN A 173 -11.89 0.31 8.44
N GLN A 174 -11.80 -0.99 8.72
CA GLN A 174 -10.54 -1.62 9.11
C GLN A 174 -9.57 -1.69 7.93
N CYS A 175 -10.05 -2.00 6.71
CA CYS A 175 -9.22 -1.94 5.50
C CYS A 175 -8.70 -0.51 5.25
N GLN A 176 -9.55 0.50 5.37
CA GLN A 176 -9.16 1.90 5.21
C GLN A 176 -8.18 2.34 6.32
N SER A 177 -8.34 1.87 7.56
CA SER A 177 -7.33 2.07 8.60
C SER A 177 -5.98 1.42 8.26
N ARG A 178 -5.95 0.27 7.59
CA ARG A 178 -4.69 -0.35 7.12
C ARG A 178 -3.98 0.54 6.13
N ASP A 179 -4.70 1.08 5.14
CA ASP A 179 -4.12 1.95 4.13
C ASP A 179 -3.41 3.15 4.77
N TRP A 180 -4.07 3.81 5.74
CA TRP A 180 -3.47 4.91 6.48
C TRP A 180 -2.21 4.48 7.25
N LEU A 181 -2.25 3.36 7.97
CA LEU A 181 -1.07 2.87 8.69
C LEU A 181 0.08 2.53 7.73
N CYS A 182 -0.20 1.84 6.62
CA CYS A 182 0.80 1.49 5.61
C CYS A 182 1.49 2.73 5.05
N TYR A 183 0.71 3.75 4.69
CA TYR A 183 1.25 4.98 4.14
C TYR A 183 2.12 5.71 5.16
N LEU A 184 1.55 6.03 6.32
CA LEU A 184 2.21 6.78 7.38
C LEU A 184 3.46 6.06 7.89
N GLN A 185 3.40 4.73 8.07
CA GLN A 185 4.54 3.94 8.51
C GLN A 185 5.67 3.89 7.48
N SER A 186 5.34 3.88 6.18
CA SER A 186 6.35 3.90 5.12
C SER A 186 7.04 5.25 4.92
N THR A 187 6.46 6.35 5.41
CA THR A 187 6.95 7.71 5.16
C THR A 187 7.44 8.44 6.40
N ALA A 188 7.00 8.06 7.61
CA ALA A 188 7.28 8.82 8.83
C ALA A 188 8.78 9.00 9.11
N ASP A 189 9.61 7.97 8.88
CA ASP A 189 11.06 8.06 9.08
C ASP A 189 11.73 9.04 8.11
N ILE A 190 11.27 9.10 6.86
CA ILE A 190 11.75 10.06 5.85
C ILE A 190 11.46 11.49 6.32
N LEU A 191 10.22 11.73 6.75
CA LEU A 191 9.77 13.04 7.25
C LEU A 191 10.50 13.46 8.52
N LEU A 192 10.78 12.52 9.43
CA LEU A 192 11.55 12.76 10.64
C LEU A 192 12.98 13.17 10.32
N ARG A 193 13.67 12.42 9.44
CA ARG A 193 15.04 12.73 9.02
C ARG A 193 15.14 14.06 8.27
N GLY A 194 14.10 14.41 7.51
CA GLY A 194 13.99 15.70 6.83
C GLY A 194 13.58 16.88 7.71
N GLY A 195 13.30 16.66 9.00
CA GLY A 195 12.85 17.72 9.90
C GLY A 195 11.45 18.27 9.60
N LEU A 196 10.63 17.53 8.83
CA LEU A 196 9.29 17.96 8.41
C LEU A 196 8.15 17.29 9.20
N LEU A 197 8.48 16.47 10.21
CA LEU A 197 7.49 15.65 10.91
C LEU A 197 6.40 16.46 11.63
N ASP A 198 6.73 17.63 12.17
CA ASP A 198 5.74 18.52 12.81
C ASP A 198 4.70 19.04 11.81
N GLN A 199 5.16 19.58 10.68
CA GLN A 199 4.27 20.06 9.60
C GLN A 199 3.43 18.91 9.03
N ALA A 200 4.04 17.73 8.86
CA ALA A 200 3.31 16.54 8.42
C ALA A 200 2.25 16.10 9.44
N ALA A 201 2.53 16.21 10.75
CA ALA A 201 1.54 15.90 11.79
C ALA A 201 0.31 16.82 11.71
N GLU A 202 0.50 18.12 11.53
CA GLU A 202 -0.61 19.08 11.37
C GLU A 202 -1.50 18.74 10.17
N HIS A 203 -0.89 18.50 9.01
CA HIS A 203 -1.62 18.11 7.80
C HIS A 203 -2.30 16.75 7.92
N CYS A 204 -1.62 15.77 8.52
CA CYS A 204 -2.17 14.43 8.76
C CYS A 204 -3.41 14.53 9.66
N LYS A 205 -3.29 15.24 10.79
CA LYS A 205 -4.39 15.49 11.72
C LYS A 205 -5.60 16.09 11.02
N ALA A 206 -5.40 17.16 10.27
CA ALA A 206 -6.49 17.82 9.55
C ALA A 206 -7.19 16.89 8.54
N CYS A 207 -6.43 16.01 7.88
CA CYS A 207 -6.99 15.01 6.97
C CYS A 207 -7.76 13.90 7.70
N LEU A 208 -7.17 13.35 8.77
CA LEU A 208 -7.76 12.28 9.57
C LEU A 208 -9.05 12.74 10.27
N GLN A 209 -9.12 13.98 10.76
CA GLN A 209 -10.33 14.53 11.39
C GLN A 209 -11.56 14.57 10.45
N ARG A 210 -11.35 14.54 9.13
CA ARG A 210 -12.45 14.47 8.14
C ARG A 210 -12.89 13.05 7.81
N GLN A 211 -12.19 12.03 8.30
CA GLN A 211 -12.50 10.63 8.03
C GLN A 211 -13.58 10.10 8.97
N ASN A 212 -14.08 8.90 8.66
CA ASN A 212 -15.03 8.21 9.53
C ASN A 212 -14.42 8.02 10.94
N PRO A 213 -15.12 8.40 12.02
CA PRO A 213 -14.60 8.25 13.39
C PRO A 213 -14.21 6.82 13.77
N ALA A 214 -14.79 5.79 13.13
CA ALA A 214 -14.37 4.40 13.32
C ALA A 214 -12.95 4.12 12.81
N ILE A 215 -12.53 4.78 11.72
CA ILE A 215 -11.16 4.70 11.19
C ILE A 215 -10.21 5.30 12.23
N ILE A 216 -10.53 6.48 12.76
CA ILE A 216 -9.68 7.20 13.72
C ILE A 216 -9.53 6.43 15.03
N ARG A 217 -10.63 5.92 15.60
CA ARG A 217 -10.57 5.04 16.78
C ARG A 217 -9.68 3.83 16.53
N THR A 218 -9.71 3.27 15.33
CA THR A 218 -8.94 2.10 14.95
C THR A 218 -7.45 2.42 14.81
N LEU A 219 -7.11 3.58 14.24
CA LEU A 219 -5.73 4.09 14.16
C LEU A 219 -5.15 4.34 15.55
N CYS A 220 -5.86 5.10 16.40
CA CYS A 220 -5.42 5.41 17.75
C CYS A 220 -5.22 4.15 18.60
N ARG A 221 -6.12 3.17 18.51
CA ARG A 221 -5.95 1.86 19.17
C ARG A 221 -4.74 1.09 18.65
N SER A 222 -4.46 1.19 17.36
CA SER A 222 -3.33 0.48 16.73
C SER A 222 -1.98 1.06 17.15
N VAL A 223 -1.89 2.38 17.30
CA VAL A 223 -0.61 3.06 17.59
C VAL A 223 -0.36 3.22 19.09
N ARG A 224 -1.41 3.28 19.93
CA ARG A 224 -1.28 3.47 21.39
C ARG A 224 -0.24 2.56 22.07
N PRO A 225 -0.16 1.24 21.79
CA PRO A 225 0.82 0.36 22.42
C PRO A 225 2.27 0.68 22.08
N ILE A 226 2.51 1.35 20.95
CA ILE A 226 3.86 1.67 20.45
C ILE A 226 4.26 3.13 20.70
N LEU A 227 3.40 3.97 21.29
CA LEU A 227 3.69 5.39 21.55
C LEU A 227 4.95 5.63 22.39
N TRP A 228 5.34 4.67 23.24
CA TRP A 228 6.58 4.76 24.02
C TRP A 228 7.83 4.70 23.12
N MET A 229 7.73 4.05 21.95
CA MET A 229 8.84 3.88 21.00
C MET A 229 9.28 5.19 20.35
N ARG A 230 8.49 6.26 20.43
CA ARG A 230 8.84 7.58 19.85
C ARG A 230 10.19 8.15 20.29
N ARG A 231 10.72 7.66 21.43
CA ARG A 231 12.03 8.06 21.98
C ARG A 231 13.20 7.22 21.44
N ILE A 232 12.92 6.19 20.65
CA ILE A 232 13.95 5.32 20.05
C ILE A 232 14.50 6.02 18.81
N GLN A 233 15.79 6.32 18.84
CA GLN A 233 16.51 6.98 17.73
C GLN A 233 17.77 6.21 17.30
N SER A 234 18.19 5.19 18.06
CA SER A 234 19.43 4.47 17.78
C SER A 234 19.26 3.47 16.65
N GLU A 235 20.18 3.51 15.69
CA GLU A 235 20.23 2.58 14.54
C GLU A 235 20.46 1.12 14.95
N ARG A 236 20.89 0.86 16.18
CA ARG A 236 21.07 -0.50 16.74
C ARG A 236 19.77 -1.32 16.76
N TRP A 237 18.62 -0.66 16.68
CA TRP A 237 17.30 -1.30 16.69
C TRP A 237 16.81 -1.71 15.30
N GLY A 238 17.55 -1.38 14.24
CA GLY A 238 17.21 -1.71 12.86
C GLY A 238 16.14 -0.79 12.24
N CYS A 239 16.07 -0.80 10.91
CA CYS A 239 15.24 0.13 10.13
C CYS A 239 13.73 0.02 10.44
N ASP A 240 13.21 -1.19 10.63
CA ASP A 240 11.78 -1.36 10.88
C ASP A 240 11.35 -0.83 12.26
N THR A 241 12.22 -0.95 13.27
CA THR A 241 11.97 -0.35 14.58
C THR A 241 11.99 1.18 14.50
N LEU A 242 12.93 1.76 13.75
CA LEU A 242 13.00 3.20 13.54
C LEU A 242 11.75 3.73 12.80
N ARG A 243 11.24 3.00 11.80
CA ARG A 243 9.97 3.35 11.14
C ARG A 243 8.78 3.34 12.09
N LEU A 244 8.70 2.34 12.99
CA LEU A 244 7.66 2.30 14.02
C LEU A 244 7.83 3.42 15.06
N ALA A 245 9.05 3.76 15.43
CA ALA A 245 9.34 4.88 16.31
C ALA A 245 8.92 6.21 15.68
N ALA A 246 9.23 6.43 14.39
CA ALA A 246 8.82 7.62 13.66
C ALA A 246 7.30 7.71 13.49
N LEU A 247 6.62 6.59 13.21
CA LEU A 247 5.15 6.53 13.21
C LEU A 247 4.56 6.92 14.58
N ALA A 248 5.13 6.38 15.66
CA ALA A 248 4.72 6.72 17.02
C ALA A 248 4.95 8.21 17.34
N ASP A 249 6.05 8.81 16.87
CA ASP A 249 6.33 10.23 17.04
C ASP A 249 5.36 11.10 16.23
N LEU A 250 5.02 10.71 15.00
CA LEU A 250 4.00 11.38 14.20
C LEU A 250 2.65 11.43 14.93
N PHE A 251 2.19 10.30 15.47
CA PHE A 251 0.94 10.24 16.24
C PHE A 251 1.02 11.03 17.55
N TYR A 252 2.19 11.05 18.21
CA TYR A 252 2.38 11.88 19.38
C TYR A 252 2.25 13.37 19.06
N ARG A 253 2.85 13.84 17.96
CA ARG A 253 2.80 15.24 17.50
C ARG A 253 1.42 15.68 17.03
N MET A 254 0.63 14.76 16.46
CA MET A 254 -0.78 15.04 16.15
C MET A 254 -1.62 15.36 17.40
N GLY A 255 -1.21 14.88 18.57
CA GLY A 255 -2.00 15.00 19.80
C GLY A 255 -3.33 14.24 19.70
N GLU A 256 -4.37 14.73 20.37
CA GLU A 256 -5.70 14.13 20.28
C GLU A 256 -6.33 14.39 18.90
N ILE A 257 -6.76 13.30 18.25
CA ILE A 257 -7.43 13.26 16.95
C ILE A 257 -8.68 12.39 17.00
#